data_AF-A0A9P0AYI4-F1
#
_entry.id   AF-A0A9P0AYI4-F1
#
_cell.length_a   1.000
_cell.length_b   1.000
_cell.length_c   1.000
_cell.angle_alpha   90.00
_cell.angle_beta   90.00
_cell.angle_gamma   90.00
#
_symmetry.space_group_name_H-M   'P 1'
#
loop_
_entity.id
_entity.type
_entity.pdbx_description
1 polymer ?
#
loop_
_entity_poly.entity_id
_entity_poly.type
_entity_poly.pdbx_seq_one_letter_code
_entity_poly.pdbx_strand_id
1 'polypeptide(L)'
;MIQDKFTQISQQIEERKKFINNRLEVISKLDLIINILKYKIYEVRYECRKNLDMLHIRKQKLRNACFKDLTEMQVAMELEEIDNQMKEEQRNVEIQLESLKEQKIEIQLEYESIINTMDIDMEQILELYNNLLGTVEEEKMEADPIDIEVIEEKSRPTIDEFKKDIDYFNEIKLSGWRISNSEEKLSDVLESKGLKITKDGLLITESGRLITIQEAKEEDYLQGIELDMEKSPLNEQSDVVSSKTSKTKTTTSEASSVYSRMDSEDVSYLKENLGKPLTLALAEITAVQPRDPIHYLGHWLFKFRYNQELDETQQIEIDALTAERDRLAKERWHKFLEEEARAAVMEMIMRAEEQAMKNELQRIADEMAALEDEEHEENFEDEARDVLGEYTGPKTISKINP
;
A
#
# COMPACT_ATOMS: atom_id res chain seq x y z
N MET A 1 -29.00 -46.15 -0.05
CA MET A 1 -27.52 -46.19 0.05
C MET A 1 -26.86 -45.14 -0.85
N ILE A 2 -27.33 -44.93 -2.09
CA ILE A 2 -26.76 -43.87 -2.96
C ILE A 2 -27.09 -42.47 -2.41
N GLN A 3 -28.35 -42.18 -2.08
CA GLN A 3 -28.78 -40.96 -1.37
C GLN A 3 -28.02 -40.64 -0.05
N ASP A 4 -27.42 -41.65 0.60
CA ASP A 4 -26.54 -41.51 1.78
C ASP A 4 -25.14 -41.01 1.37
N LYS A 5 -24.55 -41.60 0.31
CA LYS A 5 -23.33 -41.07 -0.34
C LYS A 5 -23.52 -39.62 -0.81
N PHE A 6 -24.64 -39.29 -1.45
CA PHE A 6 -24.93 -37.94 -1.96
C PHE A 6 -24.88 -36.91 -0.82
N THR A 7 -25.51 -37.23 0.30
CA THR A 7 -25.50 -36.40 1.51
C THR A 7 -24.08 -36.26 2.08
N GLN A 8 -23.34 -37.37 2.17
CA GLN A 8 -21.96 -37.39 2.68
C GLN A 8 -20.96 -36.61 1.80
N ILE A 9 -21.12 -36.63 0.47
CA ILE A 9 -20.29 -35.86 -0.46
C ILE A 9 -20.66 -34.38 -0.38
N SER A 10 -21.95 -34.04 -0.33
CA SER A 10 -22.44 -32.67 -0.20
C SER A 10 -21.93 -32.00 1.08
N GLN A 11 -21.94 -32.71 2.21
CA GLN A 11 -21.35 -32.22 3.47
C GLN A 11 -19.84 -31.95 3.34
N GLN A 12 -19.09 -32.83 2.67
CA GLN A 12 -17.64 -32.62 2.47
C GLN A 12 -17.34 -31.41 1.58
N ILE A 13 -18.17 -31.12 0.58
CA ILE A 13 -18.03 -29.91 -0.25
C ILE A 13 -18.25 -28.65 0.61
N GLU A 14 -19.31 -28.62 1.42
CA GLU A 14 -19.62 -27.47 2.28
C GLU A 14 -18.57 -27.26 3.38
N GLU A 15 -18.01 -28.34 3.95
CA GLU A 15 -16.86 -28.26 4.86
C GLU A 15 -15.62 -27.66 4.19
N ARG A 16 -15.32 -28.04 2.94
CA ARG A 16 -14.19 -27.48 2.16
C ARG A 16 -14.41 -26.00 1.79
N LYS A 17 -15.61 -25.65 1.32
CA LYS A 17 -16.06 -24.27 1.08
C LYS A 17 -15.89 -23.39 2.32
N LYS A 18 -16.22 -23.91 3.52
CA LYS A 18 -15.98 -23.24 4.80
C LYS A 18 -14.49 -23.08 5.15
N PHE A 19 -13.64 -24.08 4.86
CA PHE A 19 -12.18 -23.94 5.04
C PHE A 19 -11.57 -22.89 4.10
N ILE A 20 -12.01 -22.83 2.84
CA ILE A 20 -11.57 -21.82 1.85
C ILE A 20 -11.99 -20.42 2.30
N ASN A 21 -13.25 -20.20 2.67
CA ASN A 21 -13.73 -18.89 3.11
C ASN A 21 -13.01 -18.39 4.38
N ASN A 22 -12.71 -19.27 5.34
CA ASN A 22 -11.90 -18.93 6.52
C ASN A 22 -10.47 -18.49 6.12
N ARG A 23 -9.81 -19.22 5.21
CA ARG A 23 -8.46 -18.82 4.74
C ARG A 23 -8.45 -17.55 3.91
N LEU A 24 -9.53 -17.24 3.19
CA LEU A 24 -9.69 -15.96 2.51
C LEU A 24 -9.71 -14.78 3.51
N GLU A 25 -10.36 -14.95 4.66
CA GLU A 25 -10.33 -13.98 5.77
C GLU A 25 -8.90 -13.82 6.35
N VAL A 26 -8.12 -14.89 6.41
CA VAL A 26 -6.70 -14.84 6.83
C VAL A 26 -5.83 -14.15 5.78
N ILE A 27 -5.98 -14.46 4.49
CA ILE A 27 -5.28 -13.79 3.37
C ILE A 27 -5.51 -12.27 3.44
N SER A 28 -6.75 -11.83 3.63
CA SER A 28 -7.07 -10.39 3.77
C SER A 28 -6.33 -9.72 4.93
N LYS A 29 -6.19 -10.41 6.06
CA LYS A 29 -5.44 -9.90 7.23
C LYS A 29 -3.94 -9.86 6.97
N LEU A 30 -3.39 -10.87 6.30
CA LEU A 30 -1.97 -10.92 5.93
C LEU A 30 -1.60 -9.83 4.92
N ASP A 31 -2.42 -9.57 3.90
CA ASP A 31 -2.19 -8.46 2.97
C ASP A 31 -2.24 -7.09 3.67
N LEU A 32 -3.15 -6.89 4.64
CA LEU A 32 -3.17 -5.70 5.49
C LEU A 32 -1.87 -5.54 6.29
N ILE A 33 -1.38 -6.62 6.92
CA ILE A 33 -0.11 -6.58 7.69
C ILE A 33 1.10 -6.34 6.77
N ILE A 34 1.14 -6.96 5.59
CA ILE A 34 2.18 -6.70 4.57
C ILE A 34 2.17 -5.21 4.16
N ASN A 35 1.00 -4.60 4.02
CA ASN A 35 0.88 -3.18 3.69
C ASN A 35 1.26 -2.25 4.85
N ILE A 36 0.96 -2.62 6.10
CA ILE A 36 1.46 -1.94 7.29
C ILE A 36 3.01 -2.01 7.37
N LEU A 37 3.61 -3.17 7.08
CA LEU A 37 5.07 -3.33 7.04
C LEU A 37 5.71 -2.54 5.89
N LYS A 38 5.11 -2.53 4.68
CA LYS A 38 5.53 -1.67 3.56
C LYS A 38 5.56 -0.19 4.00
N TYR A 39 4.52 0.30 4.69
CA TYR A 39 4.48 1.65 5.23
C TYR A 39 5.54 1.88 6.31
N LYS A 40 5.72 0.95 7.26
CA LYS A 40 6.71 1.10 8.34
C LYS A 40 8.15 1.16 7.81
N ILE A 41 8.47 0.37 6.79
CA ILE A 41 9.74 0.42 6.05
C ILE A 41 9.92 1.78 5.36
N TYR A 42 8.85 2.37 4.80
CA TYR A 42 8.91 3.71 4.22
C TYR A 42 9.13 4.80 5.29
N GLU A 43 8.40 4.76 6.41
CA GLU A 43 8.48 5.72 7.51
C GLU A 43 9.89 5.75 8.13
N VAL A 44 10.45 4.59 8.45
CA VAL A 44 11.82 4.46 8.99
C VAL A 44 12.86 5.00 7.99
N ARG A 45 12.66 4.79 6.68
CA ARG A 45 13.50 5.40 5.63
C ARG A 45 13.29 6.91 5.48
N TYR A 46 12.11 7.45 5.80
CA TYR A 46 11.82 8.88 5.73
C TYR A 46 12.52 9.64 6.87
N GLU A 47 12.28 9.23 8.11
CA GLU A 47 12.89 9.86 9.29
C GLU A 47 14.42 9.71 9.30
N CYS A 48 14.97 8.60 8.81
CA CYS A 48 16.42 8.45 8.61
C CYS A 48 17.01 9.54 7.68
N ARG A 49 16.37 9.78 6.53
CA ARG A 49 16.80 10.84 5.59
C ARG A 49 16.66 12.22 6.21
N LYS A 50 15.51 12.51 6.82
CA LYS A 50 15.24 13.76 7.54
C LYS A 50 16.29 14.07 8.61
N ASN A 51 16.68 13.08 9.41
CA ASN A 51 17.72 13.21 10.43
C ASN A 51 19.11 13.39 9.82
N LEU A 52 19.45 12.65 8.76
CA LEU A 52 20.71 12.82 8.03
C LEU A 52 20.83 14.19 7.37
N ASP A 53 19.76 14.70 6.76
CA ASP A 53 19.72 16.03 6.15
C ASP A 53 19.93 17.13 7.21
N MET A 54 19.28 17.00 8.37
CA MET A 54 19.49 17.91 9.51
C MET A 54 20.92 17.86 10.06
N LEU A 55 21.53 16.67 10.15
CA LEU A 55 22.94 16.51 10.55
C LEU A 55 23.90 17.07 9.49
N HIS A 56 23.61 16.87 8.19
CA HIS A 56 24.34 17.49 7.08
C HIS A 56 24.28 19.03 7.16
N ILE A 57 23.10 19.60 7.42
CA ILE A 57 22.92 21.05 7.60
C ILE A 57 23.70 21.56 8.83
N ARG A 58 23.68 20.85 9.97
CA ARG A 58 24.52 21.18 11.14
C ARG A 58 26.01 21.15 10.79
N LYS A 59 26.47 20.10 10.09
CA LYS A 59 27.86 19.92 9.65
C LYS A 59 28.31 21.02 8.68
N GLN A 60 27.44 21.41 7.75
CA GLN A 60 27.69 22.50 6.79
C GLN A 60 27.73 23.86 7.48
N LYS A 61 26.84 24.13 8.44
CA LYS A 61 26.86 25.34 9.27
C LYS A 61 28.16 25.44 10.09
N LEU A 62 28.58 24.37 10.75
CA LEU A 62 29.87 24.30 11.45
C LEU A 62 31.07 24.51 10.51
N ARG A 63 31.10 23.85 9.35
CA ARG A 63 32.16 24.05 8.34
C ARG A 63 32.20 25.48 7.78
N ASN A 64 31.05 26.17 7.73
CA ASN A 64 30.96 27.52 7.19
C ASN A 64 31.18 28.64 8.22
N ALA A 65 31.03 28.36 9.52
CA ALA A 65 31.28 29.32 10.58
C ALA A 65 32.75 29.78 10.59
N CYS A 66 32.99 31.09 10.56
CA CYS A 66 34.32 31.66 10.74
C CYS A 66 34.55 31.88 12.24
N PHE A 67 35.02 30.85 12.92
CA PHE A 67 35.10 30.82 14.39
C PHE A 67 35.93 31.99 14.95
N LYS A 68 35.25 32.87 15.70
CA LYS A 68 35.90 33.85 16.58
C LYS A 68 36.27 33.24 17.94
N ASP A 69 35.43 32.34 18.47
CA ASP A 69 35.45 31.94 19.88
C ASP A 69 35.72 30.44 20.16
N LEU A 70 35.73 29.59 19.13
CA LEU A 70 36.13 28.18 19.25
C LEU A 70 37.49 27.93 18.62
N THR A 71 38.27 27.05 19.25
CA THR A 71 39.55 26.55 18.71
C THR A 71 39.32 25.49 17.64
N GLU A 72 40.25 25.39 16.70
CA GLU A 72 40.25 24.41 15.60
C GLU A 72 40.06 22.95 16.09
N MET A 73 40.60 22.63 17.27
CA MET A 73 40.40 21.33 17.94
C MET A 73 38.94 21.07 18.34
N GLN A 74 38.24 22.06 18.89
CA GLN A 74 36.82 21.92 19.27
C GLN A 74 35.92 21.76 18.04
N VAL A 75 36.27 22.46 16.94
CA VAL A 75 35.57 22.32 15.66
C VAL A 75 35.77 20.92 15.07
N ALA A 76 36.98 20.37 15.15
CA ALA A 76 37.26 18.99 14.74
C ALA A 76 36.45 17.98 15.57
N MET A 77 36.38 18.16 16.90
CA MET A 77 35.60 17.29 17.80
C MET A 77 34.10 17.33 17.50
N GLU A 78 33.49 18.51 17.31
CA GLU A 78 32.06 18.63 16.93
C GLU A 78 31.77 17.98 15.56
N LEU A 79 32.69 18.10 14.60
CA LEU A 79 32.55 17.46 13.28
C LEU A 79 32.68 15.93 13.36
N GLU A 80 33.58 15.42 14.21
CA GLU A 80 33.72 13.99 14.49
C GLU A 80 32.51 13.43 15.25
N GLU A 81 31.96 14.18 16.22
CA GLU A 81 30.75 13.80 16.95
C GLU A 81 29.55 13.68 15.99
N ILE A 82 29.36 14.65 15.09
CA ILE A 82 28.32 14.58 14.05
C ILE A 82 28.55 13.39 13.11
N ASP A 83 29.79 13.15 12.67
CA ASP A 83 30.09 11.98 11.82
C ASP A 83 29.89 10.64 12.55
N ASN A 84 29.96 10.61 13.88
CA ASN A 84 29.62 9.43 14.66
C ASN A 84 28.11 9.30 14.90
N GLN A 85 27.39 10.40 15.15
CA GLN A 85 25.92 10.44 15.19
C GLN A 85 25.30 9.97 13.87
N MET A 86 25.82 10.45 12.73
CA MET A 86 25.35 10.01 11.40
C MET A 86 25.55 8.51 11.16
N LYS A 87 26.68 7.93 11.59
CA LYS A 87 26.94 6.48 11.47
C LYS A 87 26.03 5.67 12.38
N GLU A 88 25.80 6.12 13.61
CA GLU A 88 24.98 5.37 14.58
C GLU A 88 23.50 5.41 14.20
N GLU A 89 22.98 6.54 13.72
CA GLU A 89 21.62 6.61 13.16
C GLU A 89 21.46 5.72 11.93
N GLN A 90 22.44 5.72 11.01
CA GLN A 90 22.45 4.80 9.86
C GLN A 90 22.44 3.33 10.30
N ARG A 91 23.26 2.97 11.30
CA ARG A 91 23.35 1.62 11.86
C ARG A 91 22.05 1.18 12.54
N ASN A 92 21.47 2.04 13.37
CA ASN A 92 20.21 1.80 14.07
C ASN A 92 19.07 1.58 13.07
N VAL A 93 18.97 2.45 12.05
CA VAL A 93 17.98 2.33 10.97
C VAL A 93 18.21 1.07 10.14
N GLU A 94 19.45 0.72 9.81
CA GLU A 94 19.76 -0.50 9.04
C GLU A 94 19.30 -1.77 9.79
N ILE A 95 19.54 -1.86 11.10
CA ILE A 95 19.06 -2.96 11.96
C ILE A 95 17.52 -3.01 11.99
N GLN A 96 16.85 -1.86 12.16
CA GLN A 96 15.38 -1.79 12.16
C GLN A 96 14.79 -2.20 10.80
N LEU A 97 15.39 -1.75 9.70
CA LEU A 97 14.96 -2.10 8.35
C LEU A 97 15.19 -3.57 8.01
N GLU A 98 16.24 -4.21 8.54
CA GLU A 98 16.46 -5.65 8.35
C GLU A 98 15.40 -6.46 9.11
N SER A 99 15.11 -6.13 10.37
CA SER A 99 14.06 -6.83 11.13
C SER A 99 12.67 -6.65 10.52
N LEU A 100 12.34 -5.46 10.00
CA LEU A 100 11.08 -5.24 9.27
C LEU A 100 11.02 -5.96 7.91
N LYS A 101 12.16 -6.14 7.23
CA LYS A 101 12.25 -6.97 6.01
C LYS A 101 12.07 -8.45 6.32
N GLU A 102 12.68 -8.94 7.40
CA GLU A 102 12.58 -10.33 7.85
C GLU A 102 11.12 -10.68 8.20
N GLN A 103 10.44 -9.84 8.99
CA GLN A 103 9.00 -9.96 9.26
C GLN A 103 8.14 -9.93 7.99
N LYS A 104 8.46 -9.06 7.01
CA LYS A 104 7.75 -9.03 5.73
C LYS A 104 7.92 -10.35 4.97
N ILE A 105 9.14 -10.92 4.94
CA ILE A 105 9.44 -12.18 4.26
C ILE A 105 8.73 -13.36 4.94
N GLU A 106 8.74 -13.44 6.27
CA GLU A 106 8.03 -14.46 7.04
C GLU A 106 6.53 -14.48 6.71
N ILE A 107 5.89 -13.31 6.71
CA ILE A 107 4.46 -13.16 6.40
C ILE A 107 4.17 -13.43 4.91
N GLN A 108 5.07 -13.09 3.99
CA GLN A 108 4.94 -13.46 2.58
C GLN A 108 5.05 -14.98 2.36
N LEU A 109 5.87 -15.69 3.15
CA LEU A 109 5.95 -17.16 3.10
C LEU A 109 4.69 -17.83 3.68
N GLU A 110 4.10 -17.27 4.75
CA GLU A 110 2.81 -17.73 5.28
C GLU A 110 1.68 -17.53 4.26
N TYR A 111 1.63 -16.35 3.61
CA TYR A 111 0.67 -16.00 2.56
C TYR A 111 0.71 -16.99 1.38
N GLU A 112 1.89 -17.26 0.82
CA GLU A 112 2.05 -18.27 -0.25
C GLU A 112 1.71 -19.70 0.23
N SER A 113 2.06 -20.07 1.46
CA SER A 113 1.69 -21.37 2.04
C SER A 113 0.17 -21.56 2.09
N ILE A 114 -0.55 -20.53 2.53
CA ILE A 114 -2.02 -20.53 2.60
C ILE A 114 -2.64 -20.61 1.20
N ILE A 115 -2.15 -19.84 0.22
CA ILE A 115 -2.60 -19.89 -1.18
C ILE A 115 -2.43 -21.30 -1.77
N ASN A 116 -1.24 -21.91 -1.63
CA ASN A 116 -0.99 -23.25 -2.16
C ASN A 116 -1.90 -24.30 -1.48
N THR A 117 -2.26 -24.10 -0.21
CA THR A 117 -3.23 -24.99 0.47
C THR A 117 -4.68 -24.73 0.01
N MET A 118 -5.04 -23.49 -0.36
CA MET A 118 -6.35 -23.17 -0.95
C MET A 118 -6.50 -23.72 -2.38
N ASP A 119 -5.42 -23.71 -3.18
CA ASP A 119 -5.41 -24.38 -4.49
C ASP A 119 -5.67 -25.89 -4.36
N ILE A 120 -5.08 -26.55 -3.35
CA ILE A 120 -5.32 -27.98 -3.04
C ILE A 120 -6.78 -28.23 -2.60
N ASP A 121 -7.38 -27.36 -1.79
CA ASP A 121 -8.80 -27.50 -1.41
C ASP A 121 -9.76 -27.23 -2.58
N MET A 122 -9.39 -26.34 -3.51
CA MET A 122 -10.14 -26.14 -4.76
C MET A 122 -10.12 -27.37 -5.66
N GLU A 123 -8.96 -28.01 -5.81
CA GLU A 123 -8.85 -29.28 -6.53
C GLU A 123 -9.70 -30.39 -5.87
N GLN A 124 -9.75 -30.44 -4.54
CA GLN A 124 -10.60 -31.38 -3.80
C GLN A 124 -12.10 -31.08 -3.93
N ILE A 125 -12.52 -29.80 -3.97
CA ILE A 125 -13.93 -29.45 -4.27
C ILE A 125 -14.30 -29.89 -5.69
N LEU A 126 -13.41 -29.69 -6.68
CA LEU A 126 -13.64 -30.14 -8.05
C LEU A 126 -13.73 -31.68 -8.13
N GLU A 127 -12.88 -32.42 -7.42
CA GLU A 127 -12.97 -33.89 -7.35
C GLU A 127 -14.28 -34.34 -6.69
N LEU A 128 -14.65 -33.76 -5.54
CA LEU A 128 -15.91 -34.05 -4.84
C LEU A 128 -17.15 -33.71 -5.68
N TYR A 129 -17.14 -32.59 -6.41
CA TYR A 129 -18.23 -32.19 -7.31
C TYR A 129 -18.40 -33.16 -8.48
N ASN A 130 -17.30 -33.59 -9.13
CA ASN A 130 -17.36 -34.61 -10.18
C ASN A 130 -17.86 -35.96 -9.64
N ASN A 131 -17.46 -36.34 -8.42
CA ASN A 131 -17.97 -37.54 -7.73
C ASN A 131 -19.46 -37.41 -7.34
N LEU A 132 -19.94 -36.21 -6.98
CA LEU A 132 -21.35 -35.95 -6.72
C LEU A 132 -22.18 -36.11 -8.00
N LEU A 133 -21.73 -35.52 -9.11
CA LEU A 133 -22.38 -35.67 -10.41
C LEU A 133 -22.42 -37.14 -10.84
N GLY A 134 -21.30 -37.86 -10.66
CA GLY A 134 -21.23 -39.30 -10.91
C GLY A 134 -22.21 -40.13 -10.08
N THR A 135 -22.38 -39.83 -8.78
CA THR A 135 -23.37 -40.57 -7.96
C THR A 135 -24.81 -40.28 -8.34
N VAL A 136 -25.13 -39.10 -8.89
CA VAL A 136 -26.47 -38.78 -9.44
C VAL A 136 -26.68 -39.44 -10.81
N GLU A 137 -25.65 -39.56 -11.64
CA GLU A 137 -25.71 -40.36 -12.87
C GLU A 137 -25.87 -41.87 -12.56
N GLU A 138 -25.20 -42.40 -11.54
CA GLU A 138 -25.43 -43.75 -11.02
C GLU A 138 -26.90 -43.94 -10.56
N GLU A 139 -27.43 -43.03 -9.73
CA GLU A 139 -28.81 -43.14 -9.21
C GLU A 139 -29.86 -43.05 -10.34
N LYS A 140 -29.62 -42.25 -11.40
CA LYS A 140 -30.47 -42.20 -12.59
C LYS A 140 -30.37 -43.44 -13.50
N MET A 141 -29.27 -44.18 -13.48
CA MET A 141 -29.09 -45.41 -14.25
C MET A 141 -29.76 -46.64 -13.60
N GLU A 142 -30.00 -46.60 -12.27
CA GLU A 142 -30.68 -47.66 -11.52
C GLU A 142 -32.19 -47.40 -11.33
N ALA A 143 -32.70 -46.20 -11.65
CA ALA A 143 -34.08 -45.76 -11.42
C ALA A 143 -35.06 -46.04 -12.58
N ASP A 144 -36.35 -46.16 -12.27
CA ASP A 144 -37.43 -46.22 -13.28
C ASP A 144 -37.66 -44.81 -13.89
N PRO A 145 -38.18 -44.67 -15.13
CA PRO A 145 -38.25 -43.38 -15.83
C PRO A 145 -39.04 -42.26 -15.16
N ILE A 146 -39.89 -42.57 -14.18
CA ILE A 146 -40.64 -41.59 -13.38
C ILE A 146 -39.78 -41.07 -12.23
N ASP A 147 -39.00 -41.94 -11.59
CA ASP A 147 -38.13 -41.59 -10.46
C ASP A 147 -36.92 -40.76 -10.92
N ILE A 148 -36.48 -40.91 -12.18
CA ILE A 148 -35.41 -40.09 -12.78
C ILE A 148 -35.71 -38.58 -12.72
N GLU A 149 -36.96 -38.19 -12.97
CA GLU A 149 -37.40 -36.78 -12.94
C GLU A 149 -37.39 -36.23 -11.50
N VAL A 150 -37.84 -37.04 -10.53
CA VAL A 150 -37.80 -36.73 -9.09
C VAL A 150 -36.37 -36.64 -8.55
N ILE A 151 -35.47 -37.54 -8.99
CA ILE A 151 -34.04 -37.51 -8.64
C ILE A 151 -33.38 -36.25 -9.20
N GLU A 152 -33.71 -35.85 -10.44
CA GLU A 152 -33.19 -34.61 -11.02
C GLU A 152 -33.71 -33.37 -10.27
N GLU A 153 -35.01 -33.25 -10.04
CA GLU A 153 -35.60 -32.12 -9.32
C GLU A 153 -35.01 -31.96 -7.91
N LYS A 154 -34.75 -33.07 -7.19
CA LYS A 154 -34.17 -33.06 -5.84
C LYS A 154 -32.66 -32.76 -5.81
N SER A 155 -31.88 -33.21 -6.78
CA SER A 155 -30.39 -33.07 -6.77
C SER A 155 -29.89 -31.80 -7.43
N ARG A 156 -30.60 -31.31 -8.45
CA ARG A 156 -30.26 -30.13 -9.26
C ARG A 156 -30.01 -28.84 -8.47
N PRO A 157 -30.83 -28.41 -7.49
CA PRO A 157 -30.58 -27.14 -6.79
C PRO A 157 -29.23 -27.13 -6.06
N THR A 158 -28.85 -28.24 -5.42
CA THR A 158 -27.56 -28.40 -4.73
C THR A 158 -26.38 -28.44 -5.71
N ILE A 159 -26.54 -29.09 -6.86
CA ILE A 159 -25.51 -29.10 -7.92
C ILE A 159 -25.32 -27.70 -8.53
N ASP A 160 -26.41 -26.97 -8.81
CA ASP A 160 -26.38 -25.60 -9.33
C ASP A 160 -25.89 -24.59 -8.27
N GLU A 161 -25.97 -24.89 -6.97
CA GLU A 161 -25.33 -24.09 -5.90
C GLU A 161 -23.82 -24.33 -5.87
N PHE A 162 -23.35 -25.57 -5.68
CA PHE A 162 -21.92 -25.87 -5.63
C PHE A 162 -21.18 -25.47 -6.92
N LYS A 163 -21.87 -25.50 -8.06
CA LYS A 163 -21.32 -24.97 -9.31
C LYS A 163 -21.08 -23.45 -9.26
N LYS A 164 -21.99 -22.67 -8.68
CA LYS A 164 -21.79 -21.22 -8.47
C LYS A 164 -20.64 -20.96 -7.51
N ASP A 165 -20.51 -21.76 -6.44
CA ASP A 165 -19.37 -21.64 -5.51
C ASP A 165 -18.04 -21.90 -6.24
N ILE A 166 -17.98 -22.93 -7.10
CA ILE A 166 -16.81 -23.24 -7.93
C ILE A 166 -16.51 -22.12 -8.92
N ASP A 167 -17.52 -21.60 -9.64
CA ASP A 167 -17.36 -20.50 -10.60
C ASP A 167 -16.89 -19.21 -9.88
N TYR A 168 -17.44 -18.89 -8.70
CA TYR A 168 -17.04 -17.78 -7.83
C TYR A 168 -15.59 -17.92 -7.34
N PHE A 169 -15.20 -19.06 -6.79
CA PHE A 169 -13.82 -19.26 -6.36
C PHE A 169 -12.82 -19.24 -7.53
N ASN A 170 -13.21 -19.71 -8.72
CA ASN A 170 -12.40 -19.55 -9.94
C ASN A 170 -12.29 -18.07 -10.35
N GLU A 171 -13.37 -17.29 -10.27
CA GLU A 171 -13.34 -15.85 -10.55
C GLU A 171 -12.37 -15.11 -9.62
N ILE A 172 -12.44 -15.31 -8.29
CA ILE A 172 -11.52 -14.61 -7.37
C ILE A 172 -10.09 -15.18 -7.43
N LYS A 173 -9.90 -16.45 -7.79
CA LYS A 173 -8.58 -17.02 -8.11
C LYS A 173 -7.93 -16.33 -9.31
N LEU A 174 -8.72 -15.89 -10.29
CA LEU A 174 -8.27 -15.12 -11.46
C LEU A 174 -8.12 -13.62 -11.17
N SER A 175 -9.00 -13.03 -10.34
CA SER A 175 -9.05 -11.57 -10.12
C SER A 175 -8.33 -11.06 -8.86
N GLY A 176 -7.96 -11.93 -7.91
CA GLY A 176 -7.41 -11.50 -6.62
C GLY A 176 -6.38 -12.42 -5.95
N TRP A 177 -6.63 -13.72 -5.80
CA TRP A 177 -5.92 -14.58 -4.83
C TRP A 177 -4.41 -14.77 -5.06
N ARG A 178 -3.85 -14.29 -6.18
CA ARG A 178 -2.42 -14.36 -6.52
C ARG A 178 -1.85 -13.02 -7.04
N ILE A 179 -2.45 -11.87 -6.72
CA ILE A 179 -2.13 -10.58 -7.37
C ILE A 179 -1.47 -9.54 -6.44
N SER A 180 -1.82 -9.46 -5.15
CA SER A 180 -1.46 -8.34 -4.24
C SER A 180 0.03 -8.01 -4.07
N ASN A 181 0.95 -8.93 -4.37
CA ASN A 181 2.40 -8.74 -4.17
C ASN A 181 3.23 -8.96 -5.46
N SER A 182 2.62 -8.67 -6.61
CA SER A 182 3.20 -8.89 -7.94
C SER A 182 4.20 -7.81 -8.43
N GLU A 183 5.13 -7.34 -7.59
CA GLU A 183 6.27 -6.53 -8.07
C GLU A 183 7.12 -7.32 -9.10
N GLU A 184 7.19 -8.65 -8.95
CA GLU A 184 7.77 -9.55 -9.96
C GLU A 184 6.89 -9.63 -11.21
N LYS A 185 5.59 -9.99 -11.11
CA LYS A 185 4.75 -10.11 -12.33
C LYS A 185 4.51 -8.80 -13.06
N LEU A 186 4.55 -7.63 -12.40
CA LEU A 186 4.53 -6.34 -13.11
C LEU A 186 5.80 -6.18 -13.94
N SER A 187 6.96 -6.61 -13.41
CA SER A 187 8.21 -6.67 -14.17
C SER A 187 8.11 -7.69 -15.31
N ASP A 188 7.58 -8.90 -15.08
CA ASP A 188 7.42 -9.93 -16.13
C ASP A 188 6.43 -9.50 -17.23
N VAL A 189 5.31 -8.87 -16.86
CA VAL A 189 4.31 -8.35 -17.81
C VAL A 189 4.88 -7.20 -18.62
N LEU A 190 5.61 -6.28 -17.99
CA LEU A 190 6.30 -5.21 -18.70
C LEU A 190 7.41 -5.78 -19.61
N GLU A 191 8.18 -6.76 -19.16
CA GLU A 191 9.21 -7.41 -19.99
C GLU A 191 8.60 -8.20 -21.15
N SER A 192 7.42 -8.82 -20.98
CA SER A 192 6.64 -9.42 -22.08
C SER A 192 6.12 -8.40 -23.09
N LYS A 193 6.16 -7.11 -22.74
CA LYS A 193 5.82 -5.95 -23.58
C LYS A 193 7.05 -5.11 -23.97
N GLY A 194 8.27 -5.59 -23.67
CA GLY A 194 9.51 -4.90 -24.02
C GLY A 194 9.84 -3.68 -23.15
N LEU A 195 9.33 -3.63 -21.91
CA LEU A 195 9.50 -2.54 -20.95
C LEU A 195 10.18 -3.01 -19.64
N LYS A 196 11.00 -2.16 -19.03
CA LYS A 196 11.59 -2.37 -17.69
C LYS A 196 11.47 -1.12 -16.82
N ILE A 197 11.08 -1.26 -15.56
CA ILE A 197 11.01 -0.15 -14.58
C ILE A 197 12.42 0.20 -14.07
N THR A 198 12.73 1.50 -14.00
CA THR A 198 13.92 2.02 -13.32
C THR A 198 13.63 2.38 -11.86
N LYS A 199 14.69 2.49 -11.05
CA LYS A 199 14.62 2.88 -9.63
C LYS A 199 14.04 4.28 -9.41
N ASP A 200 13.97 5.08 -10.47
CA ASP A 200 13.49 6.46 -10.48
C ASP A 200 12.04 6.58 -11.01
N GLY A 201 11.38 5.46 -11.31
CA GLY A 201 9.97 5.41 -11.75
C GLY A 201 9.74 5.62 -13.25
N LEU A 202 10.79 5.64 -14.07
CA LEU A 202 10.71 5.72 -15.53
C LEU A 202 10.73 4.32 -16.17
N LEU A 203 10.15 4.18 -17.36
CA LEU A 203 10.13 2.94 -18.14
C LEU A 203 11.26 2.96 -19.18
N ILE A 204 11.97 1.85 -19.37
CA ILE A 204 12.95 1.64 -20.44
C ILE A 204 12.35 0.70 -21.47
N THR A 205 12.34 1.10 -22.74
CA THR A 205 11.99 0.23 -23.88
C THR A 205 13.15 -0.72 -24.26
N GLU A 206 12.87 -1.78 -25.03
CA GLU A 206 13.89 -2.66 -25.63
C GLU A 206 14.98 -1.89 -26.41
N SER A 207 14.63 -0.73 -26.99
CA SER A 207 15.55 0.14 -27.71
C SER A 207 16.44 0.99 -26.80
N GLY A 208 16.34 0.84 -25.48
CA GLY A 208 17.08 1.63 -24.48
C GLY A 208 16.55 3.06 -24.28
N ARG A 209 15.39 3.42 -24.85
CA ARG A 209 14.78 4.75 -24.64
C ARG A 209 14.07 4.76 -23.29
N LEU A 210 14.44 5.72 -22.45
CA LEU A 210 13.64 6.09 -21.28
C LEU A 210 12.38 6.82 -21.77
N ILE A 211 11.21 6.34 -21.36
CA ILE A 211 9.90 6.95 -21.61
C ILE A 211 9.16 7.16 -20.28
N THR A 212 8.28 8.17 -20.26
CA THR A 212 7.37 8.39 -19.13
C THR A 212 6.17 7.44 -19.18
N ILE A 213 5.49 7.23 -18.04
CA ILE A 213 4.26 6.42 -17.99
C ILE A 213 3.17 7.04 -18.89
N GLN A 214 3.15 8.36 -19.05
CA GLN A 214 2.22 9.08 -19.91
C GLN A 214 2.51 8.82 -21.41
N GLU A 215 3.76 8.96 -21.82
CA GLU A 215 4.27 8.62 -23.16
C GLU A 215 4.04 7.13 -23.51
N ALA A 216 4.14 6.24 -22.53
CA ALA A 216 3.82 4.81 -22.67
C ALA A 216 2.31 4.51 -22.80
N LYS A 217 1.41 5.41 -22.38
CA LYS A 217 -0.03 5.34 -22.68
C LYS A 217 -0.33 5.91 -24.07
N GLU A 218 0.36 6.99 -24.47
CA GLU A 218 0.15 7.66 -25.75
C GLU A 218 0.66 6.83 -26.95
N GLU A 219 1.72 6.05 -26.76
CA GLU A 219 2.26 5.08 -27.74
C GLU A 219 1.67 3.65 -27.57
N ASP A 220 0.52 3.51 -26.89
CA ASP A 220 -0.29 2.27 -26.73
C ASP A 220 0.38 1.05 -26.05
N TYR A 221 1.60 1.20 -25.51
CA TYR A 221 2.33 0.11 -24.83
C TYR A 221 1.62 -0.45 -23.58
N LEU A 222 0.78 0.35 -22.93
CA LEU A 222 0.08 0.02 -21.68
C LEU A 222 -1.37 -0.48 -21.87
N GLN A 223 -1.75 -0.87 -23.08
CA GLN A 223 -3.09 -1.36 -23.39
C GLN A 223 -3.49 -2.56 -22.49
N GLY A 224 -4.52 -2.36 -21.66
CA GLY A 224 -5.02 -3.33 -20.68
C GLY A 224 -4.44 -3.21 -19.26
N ILE A 225 -3.61 -2.20 -18.96
CA ILE A 225 -3.04 -1.97 -17.62
C ILE A 225 -3.53 -0.64 -17.05
N GLU A 226 -4.47 -0.70 -16.10
CA GLU A 226 -5.12 0.47 -15.50
C GLU A 226 -4.27 1.10 -14.37
N LEU A 227 -3.19 1.79 -14.76
CA LEU A 227 -2.39 2.62 -13.85
C LEU A 227 -3.04 3.99 -13.64
N ASP A 228 -3.78 4.17 -12.54
CA ASP A 228 -4.31 5.48 -12.15
C ASP A 228 -3.19 6.42 -11.64
N MET A 229 -3.27 7.70 -12.01
CA MET A 229 -2.10 8.60 -12.11
C MET A 229 -2.42 10.08 -11.84
N GLU A 230 -3.05 10.41 -10.71
CA GLU A 230 -3.13 11.80 -10.24
C GLU A 230 -1.96 12.20 -9.30
N LYS A 231 -0.88 12.77 -9.89
CA LYS A 231 -0.20 14.03 -9.50
C LYS A 231 1.33 14.01 -9.72
N SER A 232 1.79 14.68 -10.79
CA SER A 232 3.13 15.25 -10.94
C SER A 232 3.09 16.50 -11.84
N PRO A 233 3.76 17.62 -11.51
CA PRO A 233 3.80 18.81 -12.38
C PRO A 233 4.86 18.74 -13.49
N LEU A 234 4.65 19.57 -14.52
CA LEU A 234 5.59 19.93 -15.60
C LEU A 234 6.87 20.56 -15.00
N ASN A 235 8.09 20.22 -15.44
CA ASN A 235 8.76 20.48 -16.72
C ASN A 235 9.06 21.96 -17.02
N GLU A 236 10.35 22.29 -17.15
CA GLU A 236 10.83 23.44 -17.94
C GLU A 236 12.27 23.22 -18.47
N GLN A 237 12.64 23.87 -19.58
CA GLN A 237 13.89 23.64 -20.35
C GLN A 237 14.64 24.93 -20.68
N SER A 238 15.98 24.93 -20.58
CA SER A 238 16.99 25.61 -21.45
C SER A 238 18.38 25.51 -20.77
N ASP A 239 19.54 25.30 -21.39
CA ASP A 239 20.10 25.48 -22.75
C ASP A 239 20.79 26.85 -23.01
N VAL A 240 21.79 26.86 -23.91
CA VAL A 240 22.53 28.02 -24.50
C VAL A 240 23.87 28.53 -23.87
N VAL A 241 24.98 28.02 -24.42
CA VAL A 241 26.19 28.72 -24.97
C VAL A 241 27.01 29.77 -24.17
N SER A 242 28.18 29.33 -23.67
CA SER A 242 29.58 29.70 -24.06
C SER A 242 30.11 31.13 -24.39
N SER A 243 31.39 31.33 -24.05
CA SER A 243 32.43 32.24 -24.64
C SER A 243 32.67 33.64 -24.00
N LYS A 244 33.91 33.99 -23.57
CA LYS A 244 35.01 34.77 -24.25
C LYS A 244 34.72 36.29 -24.37
N THR A 245 35.64 37.27 -24.22
CA THR A 245 37.13 37.32 -24.06
C THR A 245 37.64 38.72 -23.63
N SER A 246 38.91 38.81 -23.15
CA SER A 246 39.82 40.01 -23.21
C SER A 246 39.50 41.27 -22.35
N LYS A 247 40.41 42.24 -22.09
CA LYS A 247 41.88 42.36 -21.82
C LYS A 247 42.33 43.83 -22.08
N THR A 248 42.51 44.65 -21.04
CA THR A 248 43.31 45.92 -21.01
C THR A 248 43.59 46.26 -19.54
N LYS A 249 44.78 46.61 -19.01
CA LYS A 249 45.76 47.68 -19.33
C LYS A 249 45.14 49.09 -19.26
N THR A 250 45.57 50.04 -18.42
CA THR A 250 46.58 50.05 -17.32
C THR A 250 46.19 51.18 -16.30
N THR A 251 46.96 51.73 -15.34
CA THR A 251 48.40 52.11 -15.28
C THR A 251 48.89 52.30 -13.81
N THR A 252 49.88 53.17 -13.56
CA THR A 252 50.61 53.41 -12.30
C THR A 252 50.12 54.61 -11.48
N SER A 253 50.32 54.55 -10.15
CA SER A 253 50.95 55.55 -9.25
C SER A 253 50.35 55.45 -7.83
N GLU A 254 51.06 54.91 -6.83
CA GLU A 254 52.13 55.54 -6.01
C GLU A 254 51.63 56.41 -4.83
N ALA A 255 51.70 55.81 -3.64
CA ALA A 255 52.05 56.38 -2.32
C ALA A 255 51.33 57.63 -1.73
N SER A 256 50.52 57.40 -0.69
CA SER A 256 50.62 58.07 0.64
C SER A 256 49.66 57.35 1.61
N SER A 257 50.08 56.72 2.73
CA SER A 257 50.84 57.23 3.89
C SER A 257 50.04 58.07 4.90
N VAL A 258 48.77 57.71 5.17
CA VAL A 258 48.07 58.09 6.41
C VAL A 258 47.33 56.88 6.99
N TYR A 259 47.95 56.16 7.93
CA TYR A 259 47.24 55.18 8.76
C TYR A 259 46.92 55.80 10.12
N SER A 260 45.65 56.21 10.28
CA SER A 260 45.05 56.24 11.62
C SER A 260 45.13 54.84 12.22
N ARG A 261 45.32 54.75 13.53
CA ARG A 261 45.08 53.48 14.23
C ARG A 261 43.57 53.21 14.18
N MET A 262 43.20 52.02 13.73
CA MET A 262 41.83 51.51 13.83
C MET A 262 41.66 50.94 15.25
N ASP A 263 40.50 51.14 15.84
CA ASP A 263 40.24 50.66 17.19
C ASP A 263 39.86 49.17 17.18
N SER A 264 39.91 48.51 18.34
CA SER A 264 39.75 47.05 18.44
C SER A 264 38.39 46.55 17.95
N GLU A 265 37.36 47.39 18.00
CA GLU A 265 36.00 47.07 17.53
C GLU A 265 35.93 47.07 16.00
N ASP A 266 36.55 48.05 15.32
CA ASP A 266 36.67 48.09 13.85
C ASP A 266 37.32 46.80 13.32
N VAL A 267 38.44 46.39 13.95
CA VAL A 267 39.19 45.18 13.56
C VAL A 267 38.34 43.92 13.75
N SER A 268 37.52 43.87 14.81
CA SER A 268 36.58 42.76 15.04
C SER A 268 35.46 42.73 13.98
N TYR A 269 34.90 43.90 13.64
CA TYR A 269 33.85 44.04 12.64
C TYR A 269 34.33 43.66 11.23
N LEU A 270 35.51 44.13 10.81
CA LEU A 270 36.14 43.74 9.55
C LEU A 270 36.46 42.23 9.52
N LYS A 271 36.97 41.65 10.61
CA LYS A 271 37.27 40.21 10.67
C LYS A 271 36.02 39.34 10.45
N GLU A 272 34.85 39.79 10.92
CA GLU A 272 33.59 39.05 10.77
C GLU A 272 33.02 39.17 9.35
N ASN A 273 32.79 40.40 8.90
CA ASN A 273 32.06 40.67 7.67
C ASN A 273 32.93 40.51 6.41
N LEU A 274 34.23 40.85 6.51
CA LEU A 274 35.15 40.83 5.37
C LEU A 274 36.25 39.77 5.50
N GLY A 275 36.52 39.23 6.69
CA GLY A 275 37.61 38.28 6.91
C GLY A 275 37.52 37.00 6.06
N LYS A 276 36.38 36.30 6.09
CA LYS A 276 36.15 35.10 5.26
C LYS A 276 36.23 35.41 3.74
N PRO A 277 35.48 36.38 3.18
CA PRO A 277 35.53 36.63 1.74
C PRO A 277 36.88 37.20 1.27
N LEU A 278 37.55 38.10 2.02
CA LEU A 278 38.89 38.58 1.65
C LEU A 278 39.93 37.45 1.67
N THR A 279 39.89 36.55 2.65
CA THR A 279 40.85 35.43 2.73
C THR A 279 40.69 34.49 1.53
N LEU A 280 39.45 34.14 1.17
CA LEU A 280 39.16 33.29 0.01
C LEU A 280 39.52 33.98 -1.31
N ALA A 281 39.19 35.27 -1.47
CA ALA A 281 39.55 36.04 -2.65
C ALA A 281 41.07 36.14 -2.83
N LEU A 282 41.83 36.38 -1.76
CA LEU A 282 43.29 36.46 -1.80
C LEU A 282 43.95 35.10 -2.09
N ALA A 283 43.39 34.01 -1.57
CA ALA A 283 43.80 32.65 -1.95
C ALA A 283 43.57 32.37 -3.44
N GLU A 284 42.41 32.77 -3.99
CA GLU A 284 42.13 32.60 -5.42
C GLU A 284 43.01 33.52 -6.30
N ILE A 285 43.23 34.78 -5.90
CA ILE A 285 44.11 35.72 -6.59
C ILE A 285 45.56 35.22 -6.63
N THR A 286 46.05 34.62 -5.54
CA THR A 286 47.43 34.07 -5.52
C THR A 286 47.58 32.80 -6.37
N ALA A 287 46.51 32.04 -6.57
CA ALA A 287 46.48 30.88 -7.46
C ALA A 287 46.29 31.26 -8.95
N VAL A 288 45.35 32.16 -9.26
CA VAL A 288 45.00 32.59 -10.63
C VAL A 288 45.99 33.61 -11.20
N GLN A 289 46.67 34.37 -10.33
CA GLN A 289 47.61 35.45 -10.67
C GLN A 289 47.03 36.41 -11.73
N PRO A 290 45.84 36.99 -11.49
CA PRO A 290 45.19 37.88 -12.44
C PRO A 290 46.04 39.13 -12.70
N ARG A 291 46.01 39.61 -13.95
CA ARG A 291 46.81 40.75 -14.41
C ARG A 291 46.54 42.04 -13.62
N ASP A 292 45.33 42.17 -13.09
CA ASP A 292 44.94 43.22 -12.16
C ASP A 292 44.27 42.56 -10.95
N PRO A 293 44.99 42.38 -9.83
CA PRO A 293 44.46 41.71 -8.64
C PRO A 293 43.44 42.56 -7.89
N ILE A 294 43.48 43.89 -8.00
CA ILE A 294 42.54 44.79 -7.32
C ILE A 294 41.18 44.76 -8.04
N HIS A 295 41.20 44.82 -9.38
CA HIS A 295 39.99 44.70 -10.19
C HIS A 295 39.37 43.30 -10.11
N TYR A 296 40.19 42.24 -10.00
CA TYR A 296 39.71 40.88 -9.75
C TYR A 296 39.08 40.75 -8.36
N LEU A 297 39.70 41.30 -7.32
CA LEU A 297 39.17 41.30 -5.95
C LEU A 297 37.77 41.93 -5.88
N GLY A 298 37.57 43.08 -6.54
CA GLY A 298 36.25 43.73 -6.60
C GLY A 298 35.17 42.83 -7.24
N HIS A 299 35.48 42.19 -8.37
CA HIS A 299 34.56 41.26 -9.03
C HIS A 299 34.29 39.99 -8.20
N TRP A 300 35.32 39.46 -7.54
CA TRP A 300 35.20 38.28 -6.68
C TRP A 300 34.30 38.57 -5.47
N LEU A 301 34.51 39.70 -4.78
CA LEU A 301 33.69 40.10 -3.63
C LEU A 301 32.23 40.37 -4.03
N PHE A 302 32.00 41.01 -5.18
CA PHE A 302 30.65 41.20 -5.71
C PHE A 302 29.95 39.86 -6.01
N LYS A 303 30.65 38.94 -6.70
CA LYS A 303 30.13 37.59 -6.97
C LYS A 303 29.88 36.81 -5.69
N PHE A 304 30.76 36.89 -4.71
CA PHE A 304 30.59 36.22 -3.41
C PHE A 304 29.32 36.69 -2.70
N ARG A 305 29.06 38.01 -2.66
CA ARG A 305 27.84 38.53 -2.02
C ARG A 305 26.57 38.15 -2.80
N TYR A 306 26.61 38.21 -4.12
CA TYR A 306 25.50 37.76 -4.98
C TYR A 306 25.17 36.27 -4.76
N ASN A 307 26.20 35.41 -4.73
CA ASN A 307 26.04 34.00 -4.42
C ASN A 307 25.46 33.78 -3.01
N GLN A 308 25.91 34.55 -2.00
CA GLN A 308 25.36 34.45 -0.65
C GLN A 308 23.86 34.78 -0.61
N GLU A 309 23.42 35.84 -1.28
CA GLU A 309 22.00 36.23 -1.34
C GLU A 309 21.15 35.20 -2.10
N LEU A 310 21.73 34.53 -3.09
CA LEU A 310 21.10 33.42 -3.81
C LEU A 310 20.97 32.16 -2.91
N ASP A 311 22.04 31.76 -2.22
CA ASP A 311 22.03 30.63 -1.27
C ASP A 311 21.02 30.87 -0.12
N GLU A 312 20.98 32.09 0.43
CA GLU A 312 20.01 32.51 1.46
C GLU A 312 18.56 32.41 0.94
N THR A 313 18.31 32.80 -0.31
CA THR A 313 16.98 32.71 -0.93
C THR A 313 16.56 31.25 -1.18
N GLN A 314 17.47 30.43 -1.72
CA GLN A 314 17.21 29.02 -2.01
C GLN A 314 16.92 28.21 -0.74
N GLN A 315 17.62 28.49 0.38
CA GLN A 315 17.33 27.81 1.65
C GLN A 315 15.91 28.12 2.16
N ILE A 316 15.45 29.37 2.04
CA ILE A 316 14.08 29.76 2.44
C ILE A 316 13.03 29.03 1.59
N GLU A 317 13.27 28.88 0.28
CA GLU A 317 12.39 28.14 -0.62
C GLU A 317 12.35 26.63 -0.28
N ILE A 318 13.51 26.02 -0.03
CA ILE A 318 13.62 24.60 0.37
C ILE A 318 12.90 24.35 1.71
N ASP A 319 13.10 25.22 2.70
CA ASP A 319 12.46 25.11 4.02
C ASP A 319 10.93 25.22 3.88
N ALA A 320 10.43 26.13 3.04
CA ALA A 320 9.00 26.30 2.77
C ALA A 320 8.37 25.10 2.04
N LEU A 321 9.02 24.59 0.98
CA LEU A 321 8.59 23.39 0.25
C LEU A 321 8.58 22.13 1.12
N THR A 322 9.53 22.04 2.05
CA THR A 322 9.61 20.94 3.03
C THR A 322 8.46 21.01 4.04
N ALA A 323 8.15 22.21 4.56
CA ALA A 323 7.03 22.42 5.48
C ALA A 323 5.67 22.07 4.84
N GLU A 324 5.46 22.43 3.56
CA GLU A 324 4.22 22.09 2.84
C GLU A 324 4.11 20.58 2.58
N ARG A 325 5.22 19.89 2.26
CA ARG A 325 5.28 18.42 2.19
C ARG A 325 4.88 17.75 3.51
N ASP A 326 5.45 18.20 4.62
CA ASP A 326 5.14 17.69 5.97
C ASP A 326 3.68 17.99 6.37
N ARG A 327 3.03 19.04 5.82
CA ARG A 327 1.60 19.33 6.01
C ARG A 327 0.72 18.38 5.20
N LEU A 328 0.98 18.24 3.89
CA LEU A 328 0.24 17.37 2.98
C LEU A 328 0.33 15.89 3.39
N ALA A 329 1.45 15.45 3.96
CA ALA A 329 1.59 14.10 4.52
C ALA A 329 0.62 13.85 5.69
N LYS A 330 0.48 14.82 6.60
CA LYS A 330 -0.43 14.74 7.77
C LYS A 330 -1.89 14.79 7.35
N GLU A 331 -2.23 15.62 6.36
CA GLU A 331 -3.59 15.67 5.78
C GLU A 331 -3.98 14.33 5.14
N ARG A 332 -3.08 13.70 4.38
CA ARG A 332 -3.29 12.36 3.82
C ARG A 332 -3.47 11.30 4.90
N TRP A 333 -2.63 11.32 5.95
CA TRP A 333 -2.75 10.38 7.07
C TRP A 333 -4.09 10.50 7.80
N HIS A 334 -4.53 11.72 8.11
CA HIS A 334 -5.84 11.94 8.74
C HIS A 334 -7.00 11.48 7.86
N LYS A 335 -6.96 11.78 6.55
CA LYS A 335 -8.00 11.34 5.60
C LYS A 335 -8.06 9.81 5.49
N PHE A 336 -6.91 9.14 5.37
CA PHE A 336 -6.84 7.68 5.33
C PHE A 336 -7.41 7.03 6.59
N LEU A 337 -7.02 7.54 7.78
CA LEU A 337 -7.52 7.02 9.06
C LEU A 337 -9.03 7.25 9.25
N GLU A 338 -9.58 8.35 8.70
CA GLU A 338 -11.02 8.60 8.70
C GLU A 338 -11.77 7.66 7.73
N GLU A 339 -11.21 7.39 6.55
CA GLU A 339 -11.80 6.48 5.56
C GLU A 339 -11.80 5.02 6.04
N GLU A 340 -10.69 4.57 6.65
CA GLU A 340 -10.58 3.25 7.30
C GLU A 340 -11.59 3.09 8.45
N ALA A 341 -11.70 4.12 9.32
CA ALA A 341 -12.66 4.10 10.42
C ALA A 341 -14.12 4.08 9.93
N ARG A 342 -14.44 4.78 8.84
CA ARG A 342 -15.76 4.74 8.18
C ARG A 342 -16.04 3.36 7.59
N ALA A 343 -15.05 2.72 6.95
CA ALA A 343 -15.19 1.38 6.38
C ALA A 343 -15.50 0.34 7.47
N ALA A 344 -14.75 0.34 8.57
CA ALA A 344 -14.97 -0.56 9.71
C ALA A 344 -16.37 -0.38 10.35
N VAL A 345 -16.85 0.86 10.47
CA VAL A 345 -18.22 1.14 10.97
C VAL A 345 -19.29 0.64 9.98
N MET A 346 -19.09 0.84 8.68
CA MET A 346 -20.03 0.36 7.65
C MET A 346 -20.12 -1.17 7.63
N GLU A 347 -18.98 -1.85 7.72
CA GLU A 347 -18.89 -3.31 7.80
C GLU A 347 -19.57 -3.87 9.06
N MET A 348 -19.45 -3.18 10.20
CA MET A 348 -20.14 -3.52 11.44
C MET A 348 -21.67 -3.35 11.32
N ILE A 349 -22.14 -2.30 10.63
CA ILE A 349 -23.57 -2.11 10.35
C ILE A 349 -24.10 -3.22 9.44
N MET A 350 -23.40 -3.52 8.34
CA MET A 350 -23.79 -4.59 7.40
C MET A 350 -23.93 -5.95 8.08
N ARG A 351 -22.98 -6.35 8.95
CA ARG A 351 -23.09 -7.61 9.72
C ARG A 351 -24.29 -7.60 10.68
N ALA A 352 -24.61 -6.45 11.29
CA ALA A 352 -25.75 -6.33 12.19
C ALA A 352 -27.09 -6.42 11.44
N GLU A 353 -27.20 -5.79 10.28
CA GLU A 353 -28.37 -5.87 9.40
C GLU A 353 -28.56 -7.28 8.82
N GLU A 354 -27.49 -7.94 8.37
CA GLU A 354 -27.52 -9.32 7.89
C GLU A 354 -27.99 -10.29 8.98
N GLN A 355 -27.47 -10.15 10.21
CA GLN A 355 -27.92 -10.97 11.34
C GLN A 355 -29.37 -10.69 11.74
N ALA A 356 -29.82 -9.43 11.71
CA ALA A 356 -31.21 -9.08 11.96
C ALA A 356 -32.15 -9.68 10.89
N MET A 357 -31.74 -9.63 9.62
CA MET A 357 -32.50 -10.21 8.51
C MET A 357 -32.59 -11.74 8.63
N LYS A 358 -31.50 -12.43 8.99
CA LYS A 358 -31.51 -13.87 9.27
C LYS A 358 -32.43 -14.24 10.44
N ASN A 359 -32.44 -13.45 11.51
CA ASN A 359 -33.31 -13.68 12.66
C ASN A 359 -34.80 -13.49 12.30
N GLU A 360 -35.13 -12.48 11.47
CA GLU A 360 -36.51 -12.26 11.00
C GLU A 360 -36.96 -13.38 10.04
N LEU A 361 -36.07 -13.82 9.14
CA LEU A 361 -36.34 -14.92 8.22
C LEU A 361 -36.56 -16.24 8.98
N GLN A 362 -35.79 -16.50 10.03
CA GLN A 362 -36.00 -17.64 10.93
C GLN A 362 -37.36 -17.56 11.62
N ARG A 363 -37.77 -16.40 12.17
CA ARG A 363 -39.09 -16.27 12.78
C ARG A 363 -40.22 -16.57 11.79
N ILE A 364 -40.11 -16.09 10.55
CA ILE A 364 -41.10 -16.37 9.49
C ILE A 364 -41.13 -17.86 9.15
N ALA A 365 -39.98 -18.54 9.09
CA ALA A 365 -39.93 -19.98 8.86
C ALA A 365 -40.53 -20.78 10.04
N ASP A 366 -40.24 -20.41 11.28
CA ASP A 366 -40.81 -21.02 12.49
C ASP A 366 -42.34 -20.80 12.56
N GLU A 367 -42.80 -19.61 12.15
CA GLU A 367 -44.22 -19.22 12.09
C GLU A 367 -44.99 -19.94 10.96
N MET A 368 -44.34 -20.18 9.80
CA MET A 368 -44.89 -21.01 8.73
C MET A 368 -44.96 -22.49 9.12
N ALA A 369 -43.90 -23.05 9.72
CA ALA A 369 -43.88 -24.46 10.12
C ALA A 369 -44.98 -24.79 11.15
N ALA A 370 -45.24 -23.87 12.10
CA ALA A 370 -46.33 -24.02 13.05
C ALA A 370 -47.72 -24.04 12.38
N LEU A 371 -47.92 -23.27 11.30
CA LEU A 371 -49.17 -23.28 10.52
C LEU A 371 -49.32 -24.54 9.67
N GLU A 372 -48.23 -25.09 9.13
CA GLU A 372 -48.24 -26.38 8.41
C GLU A 372 -48.54 -27.55 9.37
N ASP A 373 -48.01 -27.53 10.60
CA ASP A 373 -48.35 -28.49 11.66
C ASP A 373 -49.84 -28.35 12.09
N GLU A 374 -50.36 -27.13 12.26
CA GLU A 374 -51.79 -26.90 12.58
C GLU A 374 -52.73 -27.36 11.44
N GLU A 375 -52.43 -27.07 10.16
CA GLU A 375 -53.20 -27.62 9.03
C GLU A 375 -53.09 -29.15 8.94
N HIS A 376 -51.98 -29.76 9.33
CA HIS A 376 -51.85 -31.22 9.41
C HIS A 376 -52.68 -31.83 10.55
N GLU A 377 -52.73 -31.23 11.74
CA GLU A 377 -53.61 -31.73 12.82
C GLU A 377 -55.11 -31.56 12.47
N GLU A 378 -55.54 -30.44 11.87
CA GLU A 378 -56.95 -30.27 11.47
C GLU A 378 -57.37 -31.27 10.37
N ASN A 379 -56.55 -31.47 9.34
CA ASN A 379 -56.84 -32.49 8.30
C ASN A 379 -56.88 -33.91 8.89
N PHE A 380 -55.99 -34.25 9.84
CA PHE A 380 -55.96 -35.57 10.45
C PHE A 380 -57.16 -35.80 11.39
N GLU A 381 -57.66 -34.78 12.09
CA GLU A 381 -58.92 -34.87 12.85
C GLU A 381 -60.14 -35.10 11.94
N ASP A 382 -60.26 -34.35 10.84
CA ASP A 382 -61.43 -34.49 9.94
C ASP A 382 -61.39 -35.79 9.10
N GLU A 383 -60.22 -36.26 8.65
CA GLU A 383 -60.10 -37.58 8.02
C GLU A 383 -60.41 -38.71 9.02
N ALA A 384 -59.99 -38.58 10.29
CA ALA A 384 -60.35 -39.54 11.34
C ALA A 384 -61.85 -39.54 11.67
N ARG A 385 -62.55 -38.40 11.54
CA ARG A 385 -64.02 -38.31 11.71
C ARG A 385 -64.76 -39.06 10.60
N ASP A 386 -64.36 -38.90 9.34
CA ASP A 386 -65.03 -39.55 8.19
C ASP A 386 -64.80 -41.07 8.18
N VAL A 387 -63.62 -41.54 8.63
CA VAL A 387 -63.29 -42.98 8.74
C VAL A 387 -64.05 -43.70 9.87
N LEU A 388 -64.39 -43.02 10.98
CA LEU A 388 -65.04 -43.65 12.15
C LEU A 388 -66.58 -43.57 12.16
N GLY A 389 -67.16 -42.47 11.65
CA GLY A 389 -68.61 -42.27 11.57
C GLY A 389 -69.34 -42.13 12.92
N GLU A 390 -70.66 -41.86 12.86
CA GLU A 390 -71.47 -41.67 14.08
C GLU A 390 -71.65 -42.98 14.87
N TYR A 391 -70.92 -43.14 15.98
CA TYR A 391 -71.06 -44.27 16.89
C TYR A 391 -72.39 -44.26 17.65
N THR A 392 -73.45 -44.80 17.04
CA THR A 392 -74.74 -45.00 17.72
C THR A 392 -74.67 -46.16 18.73
N GLY A 393 -74.16 -45.88 19.93
CA GLY A 393 -73.96 -46.86 20.99
C GLY A 393 -75.25 -47.57 21.46
N PRO A 394 -75.15 -48.72 22.17
CA PRO A 394 -76.29 -49.56 22.50
C PRO A 394 -77.34 -48.84 23.37
N LYS A 395 -78.56 -48.71 22.85
CA LYS A 395 -79.69 -48.09 23.57
C LYS A 395 -80.08 -48.91 24.80
N THR A 396 -79.75 -48.40 25.98
CA THR A 396 -80.13 -49.01 27.26
C THR A 396 -81.63 -48.89 27.48
N ILE A 397 -82.32 -50.03 27.61
CA ILE A 397 -83.77 -50.07 27.80
C ILE A 397 -84.09 -49.61 29.23
N SER A 398 -84.71 -48.43 29.35
CA SER A 398 -85.20 -47.88 30.61
C SER A 398 -86.24 -48.79 31.25
N LYS A 399 -86.08 -49.08 32.55
CA LYS A 399 -87.04 -49.89 33.32
C LYS A 399 -88.37 -49.16 33.53
N ILE A 400 -89.42 -49.96 33.73
CA ILE A 400 -90.84 -49.57 33.70
C ILE A 400 -91.39 -49.38 35.11
N ASN A 401 -92.22 -48.34 35.29
CA ASN A 401 -93.20 -48.10 36.37
C ASN A 401 -92.70 -47.85 37.81
N PRO A 402 -93.57 -47.30 38.69
CA PRO A 402 -94.94 -46.81 38.44
C PRO A 402 -95.09 -45.28 38.36
#